data_AF-A0AA42YYW6-F1
#
_entry.id   AF-A0AA42YYW6-F1
#
_cell.length_a   1.000
_cell.length_b   1.000
_cell.length_c   1.000
_cell.angle_alpha   90.00
_cell.angle_beta   90.00
_cell.angle_gamma   90.00
#
_symmetry.space_group_name_H-M   'P 1'
#
loop_
_entity.id
_entity.type
_entity.pdbx_description
1 polymer ?
#
loop_
_entity_poly.entity_id
_entity_poly.type
_entity_poly.pdbx_seq_one_letter_code
_entity_poly.pdbx_strand_id
1 'polypeptide(L)'
;MSNTISKFALYALVFIGLLALVSVATGPVVQAQAGPAPETTYDFEDDLVTGDLVRPDGEQLIVRRRGRRASLIQIREHFIPEMLKSVEDL
;
A
#
# COMPACT_ATOMS: atom_id res chain seq x y z
N MET A 1 -15.28 12.53 74.38
CA MET A 1 -15.51 13.06 73.02
C MET A 1 -14.19 12.96 72.24
N SER A 2 -14.00 11.91 71.43
CA SER A 2 -12.75 11.76 70.62
C SER A 2 -12.91 10.99 69.29
N ASN A 3 -14.08 10.41 68.99
CA ASN A 3 -14.26 9.57 67.78
C ASN A 3 -14.77 10.32 66.54
N THR A 4 -15.11 11.60 66.65
CA THR A 4 -15.63 12.40 65.51
C THR A 4 -14.51 12.97 64.64
N ILE A 5 -13.39 13.37 65.26
CA ILE A 5 -12.20 13.90 64.56
C ILE A 5 -11.46 12.80 63.77
N SER A 6 -11.40 11.57 64.30
CA SER A 6 -10.80 10.42 63.60
C SER A 6 -11.59 10.01 62.34
N LYS A 7 -12.94 10.06 62.39
CA LYS A 7 -13.80 9.75 61.23
C LYS A 7 -13.71 10.83 60.14
N PHE A 8 -13.55 12.09 60.53
CA PHE A 8 -13.28 13.18 59.58
C PHE A 8 -11.93 13.01 58.88
N ALA A 9 -10.89 12.60 59.61
CA ALA A 9 -9.59 12.29 59.00
C ALA A 9 -9.68 11.10 58.03
N LEU A 10 -10.47 10.07 58.36
CA LEU A 10 -10.70 8.91 57.49
C LEU A 10 -11.41 9.33 56.19
N TYR A 11 -12.48 10.14 56.29
CA TYR A 11 -13.19 10.63 55.09
C TYR A 11 -12.34 11.56 54.24
N ALA A 12 -11.50 12.41 54.86
CA ALA A 12 -10.55 13.25 54.12
C ALA A 12 -9.54 12.41 53.33
N LEU A 13 -9.04 11.30 53.92
CA LEU A 13 -8.09 10.40 53.26
C LEU A 13 -8.75 9.64 52.09
N VAL A 14 -9.99 9.18 52.25
CA VAL A 14 -10.78 8.57 51.15
C VAL A 14 -11.05 9.58 50.03
N PHE A 15 -11.36 10.83 50.37
CA PHE A 15 -11.64 11.88 49.38
C PHE A 15 -10.39 12.28 48.58
N ILE A 16 -9.23 12.36 49.23
CA ILE A 16 -7.94 12.61 48.56
C ILE A 16 -7.55 11.40 47.67
N GLY A 17 -7.78 10.18 48.14
CA GLY A 17 -7.57 8.97 47.34
C GLY A 17 -8.46 8.90 46.09
N LEU A 18 -9.73 9.32 46.20
CA LEU A 18 -10.65 9.39 45.07
C LEU A 18 -10.23 10.47 44.05
N LEU A 19 -9.74 11.62 44.53
CA LEU A 19 -9.27 12.70 43.65
C LEU A 19 -7.98 12.31 42.89
N ALA A 20 -7.10 11.52 43.50
CA ALA A 20 -5.87 11.04 42.85
C ALA A 20 -6.13 10.06 41.69
N LEU A 21 -7.23 9.30 41.73
CA LEU A 21 -7.63 8.38 40.64
C LEU A 21 -8.17 9.10 39.40
N VAL A 22 -8.74 10.30 39.53
CA VAL A 22 -9.24 11.10 38.40
C VAL A 22 -8.11 11.68 37.55
N SER A 23 -6.96 12.00 38.16
CA SER A 23 -5.82 12.61 37.47
C SER A 23 -5.07 11.68 36.50
N VAL A 24 -5.33 10.37 36.52
CA VAL A 24 -4.71 9.40 35.57
C VAL A 24 -5.47 9.35 34.24
N ALA A 25 -6.74 9.80 34.19
CA ALA A 25 -7.57 9.75 32.98
C ALA A 25 -7.35 10.94 32.02
N THR A 26 -6.60 11.98 32.43
CA THR A 26 -6.36 13.21 31.66
C THR A 26 -4.86 13.45 31.42
N GLY A 27 -4.12 12.40 31.07
CA GLY A 27 -2.76 12.55 30.57
C GLY A 27 -2.74 13.39 29.27
N PRO A 28 -1.66 14.15 29.01
CA PRO A 28 -1.55 14.95 27.79
C PRO A 28 -1.55 14.03 26.57
N VAL A 29 -2.58 14.16 25.72
CA VAL A 29 -2.63 13.49 24.42
C VAL A 29 -1.68 14.24 23.49
N VAL A 30 -0.56 13.61 23.13
CA VAL A 30 0.34 14.15 22.11
C VAL A 30 -0.32 13.93 20.75
N GLN A 31 -0.96 14.95 20.20
CA GLN A 31 -1.38 14.96 18.80
C GLN A 31 -0.17 15.26 17.93
N ALA A 32 0.14 14.36 17.01
CA ALA A 32 1.13 14.63 15.97
C ALA A 32 0.56 15.71 15.03
N GLN A 33 1.11 16.92 15.10
CA GLN A 33 0.87 17.94 14.08
C GLN A 33 1.50 17.44 12.78
N ALA A 34 0.69 16.88 11.88
CA ALA A 34 1.11 16.65 10.51
C ALA A 34 1.34 18.02 9.87
N GLY A 35 2.60 18.44 9.78
CA GLY A 35 2.98 19.63 9.03
C GLY A 35 2.52 19.49 7.58
N PRO A 36 2.27 20.61 6.87
CA PRO A 36 1.83 20.58 5.48
C PRO A 36 2.81 19.74 4.65
N ALA A 37 2.27 18.80 3.88
CA ALA A 37 3.06 18.00 2.95
C ALA A 37 3.81 18.94 1.99
N PRO A 38 5.07 18.64 1.61
CA PRO A 38 5.82 19.49 0.70
C PRO A 38 5.09 19.58 -0.64
N GLU A 39 4.57 20.77 -0.95
CA GLU A 39 3.92 21.06 -2.23
C GLU A 39 5.00 21.33 -3.28
N THR A 40 5.16 20.41 -4.25
CA THR A 40 6.04 20.61 -5.40
C THR A 40 5.29 21.38 -6.48
N THR A 41 5.38 22.71 -6.46
CA THR A 41 4.91 23.56 -7.56
C THR A 41 5.98 23.59 -8.65
N TYR A 42 5.63 23.15 -9.86
CA TYR A 42 6.49 23.26 -11.03
C TYR A 42 5.97 24.38 -11.92
N ASP A 43 6.79 25.42 -12.10
CA ASP A 43 6.46 26.63 -12.84
C ASP A 43 7.28 26.69 -14.13
N PHE A 44 6.62 26.88 -15.28
CA PHE A 44 7.22 26.80 -16.62
C PHE A 44 7.26 28.16 -17.32
N GLU A 45 7.40 29.26 -16.57
CA GLU A 45 7.32 30.62 -17.12
C GLU A 45 8.38 30.95 -18.20
N ASP A 46 9.47 30.17 -18.32
CA ASP A 46 10.57 30.44 -19.25
C ASP A 46 10.86 29.34 -20.30
N ASP A 47 10.14 28.21 -20.28
CA ASP A 47 10.39 27.11 -21.21
C ASP A 47 9.43 27.15 -22.40
N LEU A 48 9.88 27.74 -23.50
CA LEU A 48 9.20 27.65 -24.80
C LEU A 48 9.26 26.21 -25.33
N VAL A 49 8.23 25.42 -25.02
CA VAL A 49 8.05 24.08 -25.57
C VAL A 49 7.70 24.18 -27.05
N THR A 50 8.72 24.11 -27.91
CA THR A 50 8.56 24.07 -29.36
C THR A 50 8.49 22.62 -29.82
N GLY A 51 7.34 22.21 -30.35
CA GLY A 51 7.14 20.89 -30.95
C GLY A 51 6.85 21.02 -32.43
N ASP A 52 7.72 20.46 -33.28
CA ASP A 52 7.46 20.36 -34.72
C ASP A 52 6.54 19.16 -34.99
N LEU A 53 5.48 19.38 -35.79
CA LEU A 53 4.66 18.27 -36.30
C LEU A 53 5.46 17.53 -37.38
N VAL A 54 6.16 16.47 -36.97
CA VAL A 54 6.68 15.49 -37.92
C VAL A 54 5.48 14.71 -38.46
N ARG A 55 5.17 14.91 -39.74
CA ARG A 55 4.15 14.15 -40.43
C ARG A 55 4.60 12.69 -40.49
N PRO A 56 3.81 11.71 -40.00
CA PRO A 56 4.20 10.30 -40.00
C PRO A 56 4.01 9.66 -41.39
N ASP A 57 4.30 10.40 -42.46
CA ASP A 57 4.34 9.87 -43.81
C ASP A 57 5.65 9.08 -43.95
N GLY A 58 5.73 7.99 -43.18
CA GLY A 58 6.85 7.06 -43.21
C GLY A 58 7.04 6.47 -44.61
N GLU A 59 8.21 5.90 -44.84
CA GLU A 59 8.52 5.22 -46.08
C GLU A 59 7.61 3.99 -46.27
N GLN A 60 7.09 3.79 -47.49
CA GLN A 60 6.34 2.57 -47.81
C GLN A 60 7.29 1.37 -47.86
N LEU A 61 7.39 0.65 -46.75
CA LEU A 61 8.14 -0.59 -46.65
C LEU A 61 7.41 -1.72 -47.39
N ILE A 62 7.89 -2.08 -48.58
CA ILE A 62 7.41 -3.25 -49.33
C ILE A 62 8.03 -4.52 -48.71
N VAL A 63 7.33 -5.12 -47.75
CA VAL A 63 7.78 -6.37 -47.12
C VAL A 63 7.36 -7.58 -47.96
N ARG A 64 8.29 -8.50 -48.23
CA ARG A 64 7.94 -9.79 -48.86
C ARG A 64 7.12 -10.62 -47.88
N ARG A 65 5.97 -11.13 -48.34
CA ARG A 65 5.08 -11.97 -47.53
C ARG A 65 5.87 -13.17 -46.97
N ARG A 66 5.82 -13.39 -45.65
CA ARG A 66 6.42 -14.55 -44.99
C ARG A 66 5.96 -15.80 -45.73
N GLY A 67 6.90 -16.55 -46.31
CA GLY A 67 6.59 -17.74 -47.09
C GLY A 67 5.77 -18.73 -46.27
N ARG A 68 4.79 -19.40 -46.90
CA ARG A 68 3.98 -20.44 -46.25
C ARG A 68 4.90 -21.60 -45.90
N ARG A 69 5.34 -21.67 -44.63
CA ARG A 69 6.07 -22.81 -44.09
C ARG A 69 5.07 -23.73 -43.39
N ALA A 70 5.25 -25.04 -43.54
CA ALA A 70 4.49 -25.99 -42.74
C ALA A 70 4.82 -25.81 -41.25
N SER A 71 3.83 -25.96 -40.38
CA SER A 71 4.06 -25.99 -38.94
C SER A 71 4.88 -27.23 -38.57
N LEU A 72 5.90 -27.06 -37.74
CA LEU A 72 6.64 -28.18 -37.13
C LEU A 72 6.00 -28.66 -35.82
N ILE A 73 4.99 -27.94 -35.32
CA ILE A 73 4.24 -28.33 -34.13
C ILE A 73 3.22 -29.40 -34.54
N GLN A 74 3.33 -30.58 -33.92
CA GLN A 74 2.41 -31.70 -34.09
C GLN A 74 1.72 -31.98 -32.75
N ILE A 75 0.41 -32.30 -32.81
CA ILE A 75 -0.36 -32.72 -31.62
C ILE A 75 -0.02 -34.19 -31.34
N ARG A 76 0.28 -34.51 -30.08
CA ARG A 76 0.65 -35.86 -29.67
C ARG A 76 -0.59 -36.72 -29.40
N GLU A 77 -0.76 -37.81 -30.14
CA GLU A 77 -1.95 -38.67 -30.07
C GLU A 77 -1.99 -39.56 -28.81
N HIS A 78 -0.83 -39.98 -28.30
CA HIS A 78 -0.72 -40.94 -27.19
C HIS A 78 -0.18 -40.34 -25.90
N PHE A 79 -0.34 -39.02 -25.71
CA PHE A 79 0.19 -38.33 -24.53
C PHE A 79 -0.35 -38.91 -23.22
N ILE A 80 -1.68 -39.08 -23.11
CA ILE A 80 -2.36 -39.56 -21.91
C ILE A 80 -1.97 -40.99 -21.52
N PRO A 81 -2.06 -42.01 -22.42
CA PRO A 81 -1.72 -43.38 -22.04
C PRO A 81 -0.25 -43.54 -21.63
N GLU A 82 0.67 -42.83 -22.28
CA GLU A 82 2.09 -42.87 -21.90
C GLU A 82 2.37 -42.17 -20.56
N MET A 83 1.67 -41.06 -20.27
CA MET A 83 1.80 -40.37 -18.99
C MET A 83 1.37 -41.28 -17.83
N LEU A 84 0.25 -42.00 -17.98
CA LEU A 84 -0.20 -42.97 -16.97
C LEU A 84 0.82 -44.09 -16.76
N LYS A 85 1.39 -44.63 -17.85
CA LYS A 85 2.43 -45.66 -17.79
C LYS A 85 3.68 -45.19 -17.01
N SER A 86 4.08 -43.94 -17.18
CA SER A 86 5.25 -43.39 -16.47
C SER A 86 5.08 -43.29 -14.95
N VAL A 87 3.85 -43.24 -14.46
CA VAL A 87 3.55 -43.22 -13.02
C VAL A 87 3.48 -44.63 -12.45
N GLU A 88 3.00 -45.60 -13.23
CA GLU A 88 2.94 -47.01 -12.84
C GLU A 88 4.31 -47.68 -12.77
N ASP A 89 5.27 -47.22 -13.59
CA ASP A 89 6.66 -47.71 -13.60
C ASP A 89 7.52 -47.14 -12.43
N LEU A 90 6.92 -46.48 -11.42
CA LEU A 90 7.58 -45.86 -10.24
C LEU A 90 7.34 -46.65 -8.94
#